data_AF-A0A2E2RS39-F1
#
_entry.id   AF-A0A2E2RS39-F1
#
_cell.length_a   1.000
_cell.length_b   1.000
_cell.length_c   1.000
_cell.angle_alpha   90.00
_cell.angle_beta   90.00
_cell.angle_gamma   90.00
#
_symmetry.space_group_name_H-M   'P 1'
#
loop_
_entity.id
_entity.type
_entity.pdbx_description
1 polymer ?
#
loop_
_entity_poly.entity_id
_entity_poly.type
_entity_poly.pdbx_seq_one_letter_code
_entity_poly.pdbx_strand_id
1 'polypeptide(L)'
;MKKLIATAAIAALVSGCAYSPTTFPDHKVGPNIRFEATKAGKAGVGSGVYIGNGVIITAAHVLDGAENLVIKSEAGDVQAGRILWMNTDYDIAAVAPNNPDRFRVAHLACREPSVGENISATGNPFGLDFITMRGYVSGESRRFDGNWEHAFPTDLTTIGGMSGGATYDEYGDVIGVTVGTFSLNGPAGGLGVIVPGSIVCKLLGRA
;
A
#
# COMPACT_ATOMS: atom_id res chain seq x y z
N MET A 1 -9.38 53.27 62.25
CA MET A 1 -8.38 52.18 62.09
C MET A 1 -8.96 51.17 61.12
N LYS A 2 -8.36 51.03 59.92
CA LYS A 2 -8.81 50.13 58.86
C LYS A 2 -8.58 48.67 59.29
N LYS A 3 -9.60 47.81 59.22
CA LYS A 3 -9.42 46.35 59.28
C LYS A 3 -9.58 45.79 57.86
N LEU A 4 -8.49 45.22 57.34
CA LEU A 4 -8.47 44.36 56.17
C LEU A 4 -9.31 43.11 56.46
N ILE A 5 -10.21 42.75 55.55
CA ILE A 5 -10.77 41.40 55.46
C ILE A 5 -10.23 40.83 54.15
N ALA A 6 -9.29 39.90 54.27
CA ALA A 6 -8.74 39.16 53.14
C ALA A 6 -9.76 38.11 52.69
N THR A 7 -10.26 38.24 51.47
CA THR A 7 -11.07 37.20 50.82
C THR A 7 -10.11 36.15 50.28
N ALA A 8 -10.15 34.93 50.83
CA ALA A 8 -9.39 33.81 50.32
C ALA A 8 -10.01 33.35 48.98
N ALA A 9 -9.31 33.58 47.88
CA ALA A 9 -9.62 32.96 46.60
C ALA A 9 -9.13 31.50 46.63
N ILE A 10 -10.07 30.55 46.63
CA ILE A 10 -9.77 29.14 46.42
C ILE A 10 -9.46 28.96 44.93
N ALA A 11 -8.18 28.88 44.58
CA ALA A 11 -7.76 28.45 43.25
C ALA A 11 -7.96 26.94 43.16
N ALA A 12 -9.02 26.50 42.49
CA ALA A 12 -9.15 25.12 42.05
C ALA A 12 -8.11 24.86 40.96
N LEU A 13 -7.02 24.20 41.30
CA LEU A 13 -6.08 23.63 40.34
C LEU A 13 -6.79 22.46 39.64
N VAL A 14 -7.52 22.78 38.56
CA VAL A 14 -7.87 21.76 37.58
C VAL A 14 -6.56 21.43 36.88
N SER A 15 -5.87 20.41 37.38
CA SER A 15 -4.74 19.81 36.67
C SER A 15 -5.30 19.18 35.41
N GLY A 16 -5.46 20.01 34.37
CA GLY A 16 -5.76 19.53 33.04
C GLY A 16 -4.61 18.63 32.65
N CYS A 17 -4.84 17.31 32.68
CA CYS A 17 -4.05 16.40 31.89
C CYS A 17 -4.17 16.91 30.45
N ALA A 18 -3.16 17.64 29.98
CA ALA A 18 -3.04 17.98 28.58
C ALA A 18 -2.91 16.64 27.86
N TYR A 19 -4.04 16.13 27.39
CA TYR A 19 -4.07 15.09 26.38
C TYR A 19 -3.43 15.75 25.16
N SER A 20 -2.11 15.58 24.98
CA SER A 20 -1.54 15.79 23.67
C SER A 20 -2.34 14.87 22.75
N PRO A 21 -3.10 15.38 21.77
CA PRO A 21 -3.62 14.49 20.76
C PRO A 21 -2.39 13.81 20.20
N THR A 22 -2.31 12.48 20.32
CA THR A 22 -1.34 11.71 19.57
C THR A 22 -1.64 12.04 18.12
N THR A 23 -0.90 12.98 17.55
CA THR A 23 -0.91 13.20 16.12
C THR A 23 -0.45 11.88 15.56
N PHE A 24 -1.34 11.16 14.86
CA PHE A 24 -0.90 10.04 14.04
C PHE A 24 0.30 10.55 13.23
N PRO A 25 1.45 9.85 13.27
CA PRO A 25 2.62 10.29 12.51
C PRO A 25 2.18 10.59 11.08
N ASP A 26 2.71 11.66 10.51
CA ASP A 26 2.38 12.09 9.16
C ASP A 26 2.86 11.01 8.19
N HIS A 27 1.99 10.05 7.88
CA HIS A 27 2.31 8.94 6.99
C HIS A 27 2.56 9.51 5.61
N LYS A 28 3.81 9.40 5.16
CA LYS A 28 4.17 9.75 3.81
C LYS A 28 3.46 8.82 2.84
N VAL A 29 2.54 9.39 2.07
CA VAL A 29 1.91 8.71 0.95
C VAL A 29 2.93 8.70 -0.20
N GLY A 30 3.40 7.51 -0.55
CA GLY A 30 4.30 7.33 -1.68
C GLY A 30 3.55 7.31 -3.02
N PRO A 31 4.29 7.36 -4.15
CA PRO A 31 3.68 7.43 -5.47
C PRO A 31 2.95 6.15 -5.85
N ASN A 32 1.90 6.26 -6.66
CA ASN A 32 1.18 5.09 -7.15
C ASN A 32 0.79 5.23 -8.62
N ILE A 33 0.47 4.11 -9.25
CA ILE A 33 0.14 4.01 -10.68
C ILE A 33 -1.15 3.23 -10.80
N ARG A 34 -2.09 3.76 -11.57
CA ARG A 34 -3.31 3.04 -11.91
C ARG A 34 -3.06 2.12 -13.08
N PHE A 35 -3.51 0.88 -12.97
CA PHE A 35 -3.46 -0.13 -14.01
C PHE A 35 -4.85 -0.38 -14.55
N GLU A 36 -4.97 -0.42 -15.87
CA GLU A 36 -6.17 -0.86 -16.57
C GLU A 36 -5.78 -1.98 -17.54
N ALA A 37 -6.21 -3.20 -17.20
CA ALA A 37 -5.93 -4.39 -17.98
C ALA A 37 -7.21 -4.89 -18.65
N THR A 38 -7.21 -5.02 -19.97
CA THR A 38 -8.36 -5.54 -20.71
C THR A 38 -8.17 -7.04 -20.95
N LYS A 39 -9.16 -7.84 -20.52
CA LYS A 39 -9.16 -9.31 -20.61
C LYS A 39 -10.47 -9.76 -21.27
N ALA A 40 -10.40 -10.40 -22.44
CA ALA A 40 -11.57 -10.87 -23.19
C ALA A 40 -12.68 -9.79 -23.33
N GLY A 41 -12.27 -8.55 -23.64
CA GLY A 41 -13.16 -7.40 -23.80
C GLY A 41 -13.68 -6.76 -22.51
N LYS A 42 -13.24 -7.20 -21.31
CA LYS A 42 -13.59 -6.58 -20.02
C LYS A 42 -12.38 -5.87 -19.42
N ALA A 43 -12.56 -4.62 -18.98
CA ALA A 43 -11.52 -3.87 -18.27
C ALA A 43 -11.51 -4.23 -16.78
N GLY A 44 -10.34 -4.59 -16.27
CA GLY A 44 -10.03 -4.72 -14.85
C GLY A 44 -9.12 -3.60 -14.38
N VAL A 45 -9.28 -3.17 -13.12
CA VAL A 45 -8.46 -2.12 -12.50
C VAL A 45 -7.54 -2.73 -11.45
N GLY A 46 -6.29 -2.27 -11.45
CA GLY A 46 -5.31 -2.58 -10.42
C GLY A 46 -4.43 -1.37 -10.12
N SER A 47 -3.36 -1.61 -9.39
CA SER A 47 -2.39 -0.59 -8.99
C SER A 47 -0.96 -1.08 -9.19
N GLY A 48 0.01 -0.18 -9.11
CA GLY A 48 1.42 -0.50 -9.25
C GLY A 48 2.32 0.64 -8.78
N VAL A 49 3.60 0.36 -8.60
CA VAL A 49 4.58 1.34 -8.11
C VAL A 49 5.82 1.36 -8.98
N TYR A 50 6.26 2.55 -9.38
CA TYR A 50 7.51 2.72 -10.11
C TYR A 50 8.69 2.75 -9.15
N ILE A 51 9.62 1.82 -9.31
CA ILE A 51 10.80 1.65 -8.44
C ILE A 51 12.11 2.08 -9.13
N GLY A 52 11.99 2.90 -10.19
CA GLY A 52 13.12 3.35 -11.01
C GLY A 52 13.55 2.34 -12.08
N ASN A 53 14.54 2.73 -12.88
CA ASN A 53 15.17 1.90 -13.93
C ASN A 53 14.20 1.26 -14.93
N GLY A 54 13.08 1.94 -15.21
CA GLY A 54 12.07 1.45 -16.14
C GLY A 54 11.25 0.26 -15.60
N VAL A 55 11.22 0.05 -14.28
CA VAL A 55 10.49 -1.05 -13.65
C VAL A 55 9.34 -0.53 -12.78
N ILE A 56 8.13 -0.98 -13.09
CA ILE A 56 6.94 -0.85 -12.28
C ILE A 56 6.60 -2.22 -11.72
N ILE A 57 6.36 -2.32 -10.41
CA ILE A 57 5.91 -3.54 -9.75
C ILE A 57 4.39 -3.51 -9.59
N THR A 58 3.74 -4.65 -9.78
CA THR A 58 2.30 -4.86 -9.58
C THR A 58 2.03 -6.31 -9.15
N ALA A 59 0.75 -6.65 -8.96
CA ALA A 59 0.33 -8.02 -8.68
C ALA A 59 0.15 -8.80 -10.00
N ALA A 60 0.58 -10.06 -10.02
CA ALA A 60 0.56 -10.86 -11.26
C ALA A 60 -0.87 -11.09 -11.77
N HIS A 61 -1.83 -11.35 -10.89
CA HIS A 61 -3.22 -11.56 -11.28
C HIS A 61 -3.88 -10.32 -11.92
N VAL A 62 -3.36 -9.10 -11.69
CA VAL A 62 -3.83 -7.90 -12.40
C VAL A 62 -3.56 -8.04 -13.90
N LEU A 63 -2.42 -8.62 -14.25
CA LEU A 63 -1.95 -8.76 -15.63
C LEU A 63 -2.33 -10.09 -16.29
N ASP A 64 -2.69 -11.11 -15.51
CA ASP A 64 -2.97 -12.45 -16.05
C ASP A 64 -4.07 -12.44 -17.11
N GLY A 65 -3.78 -12.94 -18.32
CA GLY A 65 -4.68 -12.92 -19.47
C GLY A 65 -4.97 -11.53 -20.06
N ALA A 66 -4.20 -10.50 -19.71
CA ALA A 66 -4.37 -9.16 -20.29
C ALA A 66 -3.93 -9.11 -21.75
N GLU A 67 -4.84 -8.69 -22.62
CA GLU A 67 -4.58 -8.43 -24.05
C GLU A 67 -3.96 -7.05 -24.25
N ASN A 68 -4.39 -6.09 -23.43
CA ASN A 68 -3.90 -4.72 -23.45
C ASN A 68 -3.71 -4.23 -22.01
N LEU A 69 -2.64 -3.46 -21.80
CA LEU A 69 -2.32 -2.85 -20.53
C LEU A 69 -2.11 -1.35 -20.71
N VAL A 70 -2.91 -0.57 -20.00
CA VAL A 70 -2.76 0.88 -19.88
C VAL A 70 -2.37 1.20 -18.45
N ILE A 71 -1.40 2.11 -18.30
CA ILE A 71 -0.94 2.62 -17.02
C ILE A 71 -1.15 4.14 -16.97
N LYS A 72 -1.54 4.64 -15.80
CA LYS A 72 -1.80 6.06 -15.57
C LYS A 72 -1.06 6.57 -14.33
N SER A 73 -0.32 7.66 -14.49
CA SER A 73 0.39 8.34 -13.41
C SER A 73 -0.53 9.22 -12.56
N GLU A 74 -0.07 9.60 -11.37
CA GLU A 74 -0.76 10.57 -10.49
C GLU A 74 -0.98 11.94 -11.17
N ALA A 75 -0.08 12.32 -12.09
CA ALA A 75 -0.19 13.55 -12.86
C ALA A 75 -1.14 13.43 -14.06
N GLY A 76 -1.73 12.26 -14.29
CA GLY A 76 -2.71 12.02 -15.35
C GLY A 76 -2.13 11.60 -16.70
N ASP A 77 -0.81 11.41 -16.82
CA ASP A 77 -0.19 10.82 -18.01
C ASP A 77 -0.67 9.37 -18.18
N VAL A 78 -1.16 9.04 -19.37
CA VAL A 78 -1.70 7.72 -19.74
C VAL A 78 -0.89 7.14 -20.88
N GLN A 79 -0.41 5.91 -20.71
CA GLN A 79 0.41 5.24 -21.71
C GLN A 79 0.29 3.72 -21.64
N ALA A 80 0.71 3.03 -22.69
CA ALA A 80 0.77 1.57 -22.68
C ALA A 80 1.89 1.08 -21.74
N GLY A 81 1.61 -0.01 -21.02
CA GLY A 81 2.61 -0.74 -20.23
C GLY A 81 3.02 -2.03 -20.93
N ARG A 82 4.31 -2.35 -20.91
CA ARG A 82 4.83 -3.62 -21.45
C ARG A 82 5.17 -4.57 -20.32
N ILE A 83 4.54 -5.74 -20.29
CA ILE A 83 4.84 -6.79 -19.31
C ILE A 83 6.29 -7.26 -19.53
N LEU A 84 7.09 -7.25 -18.46
CA LEU A 84 8.46 -7.76 -18.45
C LEU A 84 8.50 -9.22 -18.02
N TRP A 85 7.84 -9.53 -16.90
CA TRP A 85 7.72 -10.87 -16.35
C TRP A 85 6.60 -10.91 -15.31
N MET A 86 6.15 -12.13 -14.99
CA MET A 86 5.20 -12.41 -13.92
C MET A 86 5.64 -13.66 -13.16
N ASN A 87 5.45 -13.67 -11.85
CA ASN A 87 5.60 -14.84 -11.00
C ASN A 87 4.26 -15.09 -10.31
N THR A 88 3.64 -16.22 -10.63
CA THR A 88 2.31 -16.58 -10.09
C THR A 88 2.39 -17.13 -8.68
N ASP A 89 3.51 -17.70 -8.23
CA ASP A 89 3.62 -18.31 -6.90
C ASP A 89 3.67 -17.27 -5.78
N TYR A 90 4.21 -16.09 -6.08
CA TYR A 90 4.22 -14.93 -5.17
C TYR A 90 3.25 -13.82 -5.60
N ASP A 91 2.52 -14.01 -6.71
CA ASP A 91 1.59 -13.02 -7.27
C ASP A 91 2.23 -11.64 -7.52
N ILE A 92 3.47 -11.62 -8.02
CA ILE A 92 4.20 -10.37 -8.35
C ILE A 92 4.53 -10.33 -9.84
N ALA A 93 4.45 -9.15 -10.43
CA ALA A 93 4.86 -8.91 -11.81
C ALA A 93 5.62 -7.59 -11.96
N ALA A 94 6.37 -7.50 -13.06
CA ALA A 94 7.04 -6.28 -13.48
C ALA A 94 6.57 -5.82 -14.86
N VAL A 95 6.43 -4.50 -14.99
CA VAL A 95 6.00 -3.81 -16.21
C VAL A 95 6.95 -2.66 -16.50
N ALA A 96 7.24 -2.44 -17.78
CA ALA A 96 7.97 -1.27 -18.25
C ALA A 96 7.00 -0.21 -18.79
N PRO A 97 7.12 1.06 -18.35
CA PRO A 97 6.46 2.18 -19.02
C PRO A 97 7.18 2.53 -20.33
N ASN A 98 6.47 3.14 -21.27
CA ASN A 98 7.08 3.69 -22.49
C ASN A 98 7.89 4.96 -22.20
N ASN A 99 7.39 5.82 -21.30
CA ASN A 99 8.02 7.04 -20.84
C ASN A 99 8.12 7.01 -19.30
N PRO A 100 9.25 6.53 -18.75
CA PRO A 100 9.45 6.42 -17.31
C PRO A 100 9.48 7.76 -16.56
N ASP A 101 9.86 8.86 -17.22
CA ASP A 101 10.02 10.19 -16.60
C ASP A 101 8.68 10.80 -16.13
N ARG A 102 7.56 10.16 -16.48
CA ARG A 102 6.20 10.53 -16.05
C ARG A 102 5.82 9.94 -14.71
N PHE A 103 6.65 9.08 -14.12
CA PHE A 103 6.37 8.39 -12.87
C PHE A 103 7.35 8.80 -11.78
N ARG A 104 6.82 9.10 -10.60
CA ARG A 104 7.62 9.33 -9.41
C ARG A 104 8.22 8.00 -8.93
N VAL A 105 9.50 8.01 -8.63
CA VAL A 105 10.22 6.84 -8.12
C VAL A 105 9.90 6.66 -6.64
N ALA A 106 9.52 5.44 -6.25
CA ALA A 106 9.48 5.00 -4.88
C ALA A 106 10.76 4.19 -4.56
N HIS A 107 11.27 4.35 -3.35
CA HIS A 107 12.37 3.54 -2.85
C HIS A 107 11.83 2.21 -2.32
N LEU A 108 12.44 1.09 -2.72
CA LEU A 108 12.07 -0.26 -2.30
C LEU A 108 13.06 -0.74 -1.22
N ALA A 109 12.57 -0.93 0.01
CA ALA A 109 13.41 -1.21 1.17
C ALA A 109 14.03 -2.62 1.18
N CYS A 110 13.56 -3.54 0.32
CA CYS A 110 14.04 -4.93 0.23
C CYS A 110 14.05 -5.72 1.55
N ARG A 111 13.15 -5.38 2.49
CA ARG A 111 13.03 -6.05 3.79
C ARG A 111 11.66 -6.68 3.99
N GLU A 112 11.58 -7.49 5.01
CA GLU A 112 10.30 -7.93 5.56
C GLU A 112 9.78 -6.88 6.56
N PRO A 113 8.46 -6.70 6.66
CA PRO A 113 7.88 -5.90 7.70
C PRO A 113 7.81 -6.67 9.03
N SER A 114 7.73 -5.94 10.14
CA SER A 114 7.52 -6.52 11.47
C SER A 114 6.04 -6.55 11.84
N VAL A 115 5.63 -7.51 12.67
CA VAL A 115 4.27 -7.51 13.23
C VAL A 115 4.04 -6.25 14.08
N GLY A 116 2.91 -5.59 13.88
CA GLY A 116 2.59 -4.30 14.48
C GLY A 116 3.23 -3.09 13.77
N GLU A 117 3.99 -3.32 12.69
CA GLU A 117 4.52 -2.22 11.88
C GLU A 117 3.38 -1.46 11.22
N ASN A 118 3.44 -0.13 11.33
CA ASN A 118 2.43 0.77 10.79
C ASN A 118 2.67 0.97 9.29
N ILE A 119 1.61 0.77 8.52
CA ILE A 119 1.68 0.71 7.06
C ILE A 119 0.58 1.51 6.41
N SER A 120 0.85 1.99 5.20
CA SER A 120 -0.17 2.55 4.33
C SER A 120 -0.11 1.92 2.95
N ALA A 121 -1.26 1.78 2.30
CA ALA A 121 -1.36 1.28 0.94
C ALA A 121 -2.20 2.22 0.11
N THR A 122 -1.69 2.60 -1.05
CA THR A 122 -2.42 3.42 -2.01
C THR A 122 -2.85 2.53 -3.17
N GLY A 123 -4.09 2.69 -3.61
CA GLY A 123 -4.65 1.92 -4.71
C GLY A 123 -5.68 2.70 -5.51
N ASN A 124 -6.31 2.04 -6.47
CA ASN A 124 -7.31 2.65 -7.34
C ASN A 124 -8.66 1.92 -7.25
N PRO A 125 -9.29 1.91 -6.06
CA PRO A 125 -10.46 1.10 -5.82
C PRO A 125 -11.68 1.56 -6.62
N PHE A 126 -12.40 0.63 -7.24
CA PHE A 126 -13.58 0.93 -8.08
C PHE A 126 -13.33 1.99 -9.17
N GLY A 127 -12.07 2.15 -9.62
CA GLY A 127 -11.68 3.18 -10.58
C GLY A 127 -11.64 4.60 -10.00
N LEU A 128 -11.74 4.76 -8.67
CA LEU A 128 -11.37 5.99 -7.98
C LEU A 128 -9.85 6.07 -7.92
N ASP A 129 -9.30 7.21 -8.33
CA ASP A 129 -7.87 7.41 -8.45
C ASP A 129 -7.23 7.63 -7.05
N PHE A 130 -6.19 6.84 -6.76
CA PHE A 130 -5.21 7.06 -5.67
C PHE A 130 -5.78 7.18 -4.25
N ILE A 131 -6.68 6.28 -3.87
CA ILE A 131 -7.18 6.17 -2.49
C ILE A 131 -6.12 5.51 -1.60
N THR A 132 -5.83 6.13 -0.47
CA THR A 132 -4.88 5.61 0.52
C THR A 132 -5.61 5.06 1.74
N MET A 133 -5.29 3.82 2.11
CA MET A 133 -5.71 3.17 3.35
C MET A 133 -4.51 3.04 4.30
N ARG A 134 -4.78 2.97 5.60
CA ARG A 134 -3.76 2.83 6.65
C ARG A 134 -4.12 1.67 7.56
N GLY A 135 -3.12 1.05 8.16
CA GLY A 135 -3.27 -0.13 9.00
C GLY A 135 -1.93 -0.59 9.57
N TYR A 136 -1.89 -1.84 9.99
CA TYR A 136 -0.76 -2.49 10.60
C TYR A 136 -0.57 -3.89 10.03
N VAL A 137 0.66 -4.38 10.07
CA VAL A 137 0.94 -5.81 9.89
C VAL A 137 0.38 -6.58 11.07
N SER A 138 -0.57 -7.48 10.82
CA SER A 138 -1.34 -8.14 11.87
C SER A 138 -0.74 -9.46 12.34
N GLY A 139 0.24 -10.01 11.64
CA GLY A 139 0.87 -11.27 12.03
C GLY A 139 2.03 -11.67 11.14
N GLU A 140 2.70 -12.75 11.53
CA GLU A 140 3.88 -13.27 10.85
C GLU A 140 3.59 -13.77 9.44
N SER A 141 4.65 -13.78 8.63
CA SER A 141 4.64 -14.32 7.27
C SER A 141 4.13 -15.75 7.25
N ARG A 142 3.36 -16.07 6.21
CA ARG A 142 2.85 -17.41 5.96
C ARG A 142 2.46 -17.57 4.50
N ARG A 143 2.27 -18.82 4.11
CA ARG A 143 1.55 -19.16 2.89
C ARG A 143 0.05 -18.93 3.11
N PHE A 144 -0.59 -18.28 2.16
CA PHE A 144 -2.05 -18.21 2.07
C PHE A 144 -2.52 -19.08 0.90
N ASP A 145 -3.77 -19.54 0.96
CA ASP A 145 -4.34 -20.34 -0.12
C ASP A 145 -4.29 -19.57 -1.45
N GLY A 146 -3.97 -20.29 -2.53
CA GLY A 146 -3.72 -19.71 -3.85
C GLY A 146 -2.23 -19.43 -4.10
N ASN A 147 -1.96 -18.21 -4.56
CA ASN A 147 -0.75 -17.76 -5.24
C ASN A 147 0.16 -16.87 -4.36
N TRP A 148 0.07 -17.02 -3.04
CA TRP A 148 0.78 -16.19 -2.06
C TRP A 148 1.65 -17.08 -1.16
N GLU A 149 2.77 -17.57 -1.70
CA GLU A 149 3.67 -18.48 -0.98
C GLU A 149 4.34 -17.85 0.25
N HIS A 150 4.58 -16.55 0.22
CA HIS A 150 5.17 -15.81 1.34
C HIS A 150 4.56 -14.42 1.42
N ALA A 151 3.61 -14.24 2.34
CA ALA A 151 2.90 -12.98 2.50
C ALA A 151 2.56 -12.71 3.98
N PHE A 152 2.29 -11.45 4.28
CA PHE A 152 1.96 -10.96 5.61
C PHE A 152 0.47 -10.58 5.67
N PRO A 153 -0.29 -11.06 6.66
CA PRO A 153 -1.62 -10.54 6.94
C PRO A 153 -1.54 -9.13 7.53
N THR A 154 -2.52 -8.32 7.19
CA THR A 154 -2.66 -6.93 7.62
C THR A 154 -4.13 -6.62 7.93
N ASP A 155 -4.35 -5.56 8.70
CA ASP A 155 -5.70 -5.01 8.94
C ASP A 155 -6.03 -3.89 7.93
N LEU A 156 -5.17 -3.70 6.91
CA LEU A 156 -5.42 -2.78 5.81
C LEU A 156 -6.73 -3.18 5.12
N THR A 157 -7.66 -2.23 5.07
CA THR A 157 -8.84 -2.34 4.21
C THR A 157 -8.37 -2.53 2.77
N THR A 158 -8.50 -3.76 2.27
CA THR A 158 -8.10 -4.11 0.91
C THR A 158 -9.34 -4.45 0.09
N ILE A 159 -9.54 -3.69 -0.98
CA ILE A 159 -10.71 -3.78 -1.87
C ILE A 159 -10.25 -3.81 -3.33
N GLY A 160 -11.12 -4.25 -4.23
CA GLY A 160 -10.80 -4.40 -5.65
C GLY A 160 -10.26 -3.11 -6.27
N GLY A 161 -9.09 -3.18 -6.89
CA GLY A 161 -8.34 -2.04 -7.44
C GLY A 161 -7.09 -1.64 -6.63
N MET A 162 -6.96 -2.11 -5.38
CA MET A 162 -5.73 -1.92 -4.59
C MET A 162 -4.63 -2.93 -4.92
N SER A 163 -4.98 -4.10 -5.48
CA SER A 163 -4.02 -5.13 -5.86
C SER A 163 -2.94 -4.59 -6.79
N GLY A 164 -1.68 -4.90 -6.44
CA GLY A 164 -0.46 -4.43 -7.08
C GLY A 164 0.07 -3.10 -6.56
N GLY A 165 -0.69 -2.35 -5.77
CA GLY A 165 -0.24 -1.10 -5.16
C GLY A 165 0.88 -1.31 -4.14
N ALA A 166 1.72 -0.29 -3.96
CA ALA A 166 2.74 -0.30 -2.92
C ALA A 166 2.14 -0.23 -1.52
N THR A 167 2.75 -0.99 -0.61
CA THR A 167 2.62 -0.83 0.84
C THR A 167 3.85 -0.10 1.37
N TYR A 168 3.63 1.01 2.05
CA TYR A 168 4.63 1.93 2.57
C TYR A 168 4.76 1.83 4.08
N ASP A 169 5.98 1.98 4.59
CA ASP A 169 6.22 2.27 6.01
C ASP A 169 6.02 3.76 6.34
N GLU A 170 6.27 4.14 7.59
CA GLU A 170 6.14 5.53 8.06
C GLU A 170 7.13 6.50 7.39
N TYR A 171 8.23 5.99 6.81
CA TYR A 171 9.25 6.79 6.13
C TYR A 171 8.92 7.02 4.65
N GLY A 172 7.90 6.33 4.12
CA GLY A 172 7.52 6.38 2.72
C GLY A 172 8.31 5.42 1.84
N ASP A 173 9.00 4.44 2.44
CA ASP A 173 9.67 3.36 1.71
C ASP A 173 8.68 2.23 1.40
N VAL A 174 8.78 1.65 0.21
CA VAL A 174 7.99 0.48 -0.18
C VAL A 174 8.56 -0.72 0.58
N ILE A 175 7.73 -1.31 1.43
CA ILE A 175 8.05 -2.51 2.20
C ILE A 175 7.28 -3.75 1.72
N GLY A 176 6.35 -3.57 0.79
CA GLY A 176 5.60 -4.66 0.18
C GLY A 176 4.66 -4.21 -0.93
N VAL A 177 3.94 -5.18 -1.47
CA VAL A 177 2.92 -5.01 -2.51
C VAL A 177 1.61 -5.57 -1.98
N THR A 178 0.54 -4.77 -2.00
CA THR A 178 -0.80 -5.23 -1.64
C THR A 178 -1.32 -6.16 -2.73
N VAL A 179 -1.67 -7.40 -2.39
CA VAL A 179 -2.08 -8.41 -3.38
C VAL A 179 -3.55 -8.82 -3.28
N GLY A 180 -4.21 -8.53 -2.15
CA GLY A 180 -5.64 -8.74 -2.05
C GLY A 180 -6.11 -8.97 -0.62
N THR A 181 -7.24 -9.65 -0.49
CA THR A 181 -7.87 -9.94 0.79
C THR A 181 -8.02 -11.44 0.93
N PHE A 182 -7.48 -11.99 2.02
CA PHE A 182 -7.70 -13.37 2.40
C PHE A 182 -8.95 -13.47 3.29
N SER A 183 -9.87 -14.38 2.97
CA SER A 183 -11.04 -14.67 3.80
C SER A 183 -11.33 -16.16 3.85
N LEU A 184 -11.65 -16.66 5.05
CA LEU A 184 -12.00 -18.06 5.30
C LEU A 184 -13.49 -18.38 5.01
N ASN A 185 -14.39 -17.38 5.07
CA ASN A 185 -15.84 -17.59 5.11
C ASN A 185 -16.64 -16.74 4.10
N GLY A 186 -15.99 -16.23 3.04
CA GLY A 186 -16.63 -15.43 1.99
C GLY A 186 -16.35 -13.92 2.09
N PRO A 187 -17.00 -13.08 1.26
CA PRO A 187 -16.59 -11.69 1.04
C PRO A 187 -16.79 -10.73 2.24
N ALA A 188 -17.42 -11.18 3.33
CA ALA A 188 -17.63 -10.39 4.55
C ALA A 188 -16.57 -10.73 5.60
N GLY A 189 -15.55 -9.88 5.73
CA GLY A 189 -14.49 -10.01 6.73
C GLY A 189 -13.31 -10.83 6.24
N GLY A 190 -12.22 -10.14 5.89
CA GLY A 190 -10.97 -10.76 5.50
C GLY A 190 -9.77 -9.90 5.90
N LEU A 191 -8.60 -10.52 5.95
CA LEU A 191 -7.34 -9.86 6.24
C LEU A 191 -6.75 -9.35 4.93
N GLY A 192 -6.31 -8.10 4.89
CA GLY A 192 -5.50 -7.62 3.77
C GLY A 192 -4.19 -8.41 3.72
N VAL A 193 -3.70 -8.69 2.52
CA VAL A 193 -2.47 -9.47 2.33
C VAL A 193 -1.47 -8.65 1.53
N ILE A 194 -0.23 -8.62 2.03
CA ILE A 194 0.89 -7.98 1.34
C ILE A 194 2.03 -8.98 1.12
N VAL A 195 2.65 -8.94 -0.05
CA VAL A 195 3.89 -9.66 -0.33
C VAL A 195 5.05 -8.74 0.02
N PRO A 196 6.04 -9.17 0.83
CA PRO A 196 7.06 -8.27 1.36
C PRO A 196 8.08 -7.86 0.30
N GLY A 197 8.71 -6.71 0.52
CA GLY A 197 9.73 -6.15 -0.36
C GLY A 197 10.95 -7.05 -0.53
N SER A 198 11.29 -7.86 0.48
CA SER A 198 12.34 -8.89 0.38
C SER A 198 12.10 -9.88 -0.77
N ILE A 199 10.85 -10.35 -0.94
CA ILE A 199 10.46 -11.24 -2.03
C ILE A 199 10.52 -10.50 -3.37
N VAL A 200 10.01 -9.27 -3.43
CA VAL A 200 10.09 -8.46 -4.66
C VAL A 200 11.54 -8.28 -5.10
N CYS A 201 12.45 -7.95 -4.18
CA CYS A 201 13.87 -7.81 -4.49
C CYS A 201 14.54 -9.13 -4.89
N LYS A 202 14.18 -10.24 -4.24
CA LYS A 202 14.63 -11.58 -4.65
C LYS A 202 14.23 -11.88 -6.10
N LEU A 203 12.98 -11.61 -6.49
CA LEU A 203 12.48 -11.82 -7.85
C LEU A 203 13.13 -10.88 -8.88
N LEU A 204 13.52 -9.69 -8.46
CA LEU A 204 14.28 -8.74 -9.28
C LEU A 204 15.79 -9.05 -9.36
N GLY A 205 16.28 -10.07 -8.64
CA GLY A 205 17.71 -10.40 -8.59
C GLY A 205 18.55 -9.34 -7.84
N ARG A 206 17.97 -8.63 -6.88
CA ARG A 206 18.62 -7.58 -6.07
C ARG A 206 19.06 -8.06 -4.68
N ALA A 207 19.14 -9.38 -4.48
CA ALA A 207 19.49 -10.02 -3.20
C ALA A 207 21.00 -9.99 -2.92
#